data_AF-A0A968I808-F1
#
_entry.id   AF-A0A968I808-F1
#
_cell.length_a   1.000
_cell.length_b   1.000
_cell.length_c   1.000
_cell.angle_alpha   90.00
_cell.angle_beta   90.00
_cell.angle_gamma   90.00
#
_symmetry.space_group_name_H-M   'P 1'
#
loop_
_entity.id
_entity.type
_entity.pdbx_description
1 polymer ?
#
loop_
_entity_poly.entity_id
_entity_poly.type
_entity_poly.pdbx_seq_one_letter_code
_entity_poly.pdbx_strand_id
1 'polypeptide(L)'
;LNESWTNLKRNDQLAGYRSIITTNAEDPTDDNGKPIPWTFGPARVQSLQGVIARGDEANPEAIATPGVIVVDPVNPLESSIPTITTLVEAILEQLDQLWTRSSSQNVSGESKRESRKAFDKRVIETAGGLVRALQWALETALALAATVNNRRDPYARYRINPKLFLDVERGNLELFKALLTGYERNVVSLEALVLANPGVEDAAAELQRLHAPARLTPALADAAIASGRLSRQAALENGGYAPEDATRIVAQSLEEAQMLQGGVASNGGDDPLPGEQ
;
A
#
# COMPACT_ATOMS: atom_id res chain seq x y z
N LEU A 1 19.07 -15.49 -13.61
CA LEU A 1 19.25 -14.04 -13.32
C LEU A 1 20.73 -13.66 -13.22
N ASN A 2 21.49 -14.16 -12.23
CA ASN A 2 22.92 -13.83 -12.10
C ASN A 2 23.75 -14.19 -13.34
N GLU A 3 23.54 -15.38 -13.91
CA GLU A 3 24.24 -15.80 -15.13
C GLU A 3 23.90 -14.93 -16.35
N SER A 4 22.61 -14.64 -16.55
CA SER A 4 22.13 -13.76 -17.62
C SER A 4 22.68 -12.34 -17.49
N TRP A 5 22.74 -11.80 -16.28
CA TRP A 5 23.35 -10.49 -16.00
C TRP A 5 24.85 -10.49 -16.27
N THR A 6 25.57 -11.52 -15.82
CA THR A 6 27.00 -11.67 -16.08
C THR A 6 27.28 -11.77 -17.58
N ASN A 7 26.49 -12.55 -18.31
CA ASN A 7 26.62 -12.68 -19.76
C ASN A 7 26.26 -11.38 -20.49
N LEU A 8 25.25 -10.64 -20.04
CA LEU A 8 24.87 -9.34 -20.61
C LEU A 8 25.97 -8.30 -20.38
N LYS A 9 26.52 -8.22 -19.16
CA LYS A 9 27.67 -7.36 -18.83
C LYS A 9 28.92 -7.75 -19.60
N ARG A 10 29.19 -9.06 -19.76
CA ARG A 10 30.29 -9.57 -20.57
C ARG A 10 30.12 -9.15 -22.04
N ASN A 11 28.91 -9.31 -22.58
CA ASN A 11 28.61 -8.94 -23.96
C ASN A 11 28.67 -7.43 -24.17
N ASP A 12 28.25 -6.61 -23.21
CA ASP A 12 28.38 -5.15 -23.26
C ASP A 12 29.87 -4.73 -23.25
N GLN A 13 30.70 -5.38 -22.44
CA GLN A 13 32.15 -5.14 -22.39
C GLN A 13 32.91 -5.67 -23.62
N LEU A 14 32.48 -6.79 -24.19
CA LEU A 14 33.13 -7.43 -25.34
C LEU A 14 32.65 -6.90 -26.68
N ALA A 15 31.35 -6.60 -26.80
CA ALA A 15 30.71 -6.09 -28.00
C ALA A 15 30.59 -4.56 -28.02
N GLY A 16 30.97 -3.85 -26.93
CA GLY A 16 30.97 -2.39 -26.89
C GLY A 16 31.99 -1.71 -27.82
N TYR A 17 32.86 -2.49 -28.47
CA TYR A 17 33.82 -2.00 -29.45
C TYR A 17 33.63 -2.71 -30.78
N ARG A 18 33.65 -1.95 -31.88
CA ARG A 18 33.75 -2.52 -33.23
C ARG A 18 34.99 -3.42 -33.30
N SER A 19 34.84 -4.65 -33.79
CA SER A 19 35.96 -5.54 -34.04
C SER A 19 36.19 -5.68 -35.53
N ILE A 20 37.46 -5.64 -35.94
CA ILE A 20 37.87 -5.80 -37.33
C ILE A 20 38.78 -7.00 -37.39
N ILE A 21 38.38 -8.00 -38.16
CA ILE A 21 39.16 -9.22 -38.36
C ILE A 21 39.76 -9.12 -39.77
N THR A 22 41.07 -8.99 -39.85
CA THR A 22 41.81 -9.07 -41.10
C THR A 22 42.27 -10.52 -41.30
N THR A 23 42.05 -11.07 -42.49
CA THR A 23 42.45 -12.43 -42.87
C THR A 23 43.42 -12.33 -44.03
N ASN A 24 44.61 -12.93 -43.90
CA ASN A 24 45.69 -12.93 -44.90
C ASN A 24 46.07 -11.54 -45.45
N ALA A 25 45.77 -10.48 -44.72
CA ALA A 25 46.17 -9.13 -45.08
C ALA A 25 47.59 -8.86 -44.57
N GLU A 26 48.36 -8.11 -45.35
CA GLU A 26 49.68 -7.61 -44.93
C GLU A 26 49.50 -6.64 -43.76
N ASP A 27 50.21 -6.90 -42.65
CA ASP A 27 50.16 -6.00 -41.49
C ASP A 27 50.90 -4.69 -41.82
N PRO A 28 50.40 -3.53 -41.37
CA PRO A 28 51.01 -2.26 -41.70
C PRO A 28 52.41 -2.16 -41.05
N THR A 29 53.35 -1.58 -41.79
CA THR A 29 54.72 -1.35 -41.33
C THR A 29 55.07 0.14 -41.36
N ASP A 30 56.00 0.56 -40.49
CA ASP A 30 56.62 1.88 -40.58
C ASP A 30 57.53 1.97 -41.82
N ASP A 31 58.05 3.18 -42.08
CA ASP A 31 58.99 3.44 -43.19
C ASP A 31 60.28 2.61 -43.11
N ASN A 32 60.55 1.97 -41.97
CA ASN A 32 61.70 1.09 -41.73
C ASN A 32 61.34 -0.41 -41.76
N GLY A 33 60.10 -0.76 -42.17
CA GLY A 33 59.62 -2.12 -42.23
C GLY A 33 59.29 -2.76 -40.87
N LYS A 34 59.21 -1.99 -39.78
CA LYS A 34 58.78 -2.49 -38.47
C LYS A 34 57.25 -2.53 -38.39
N PRO A 35 56.66 -3.59 -37.81
CA PRO A 35 55.21 -3.66 -37.66
C PRO A 35 54.67 -2.49 -36.83
N ILE A 36 53.63 -1.84 -37.35
CA ILE A 36 52.86 -0.82 -36.63
C ILE A 36 51.42 -1.31 -36.39
N PRO A 37 50.71 -0.79 -35.38
CA PRO A 37 49.31 -1.14 -35.19
C PRO A 37 48.44 -0.64 -36.35
N TRP A 38 47.40 -1.40 -36.68
CA TRP A 38 46.36 -0.98 -37.62
C TRP A 38 45.67 0.31 -37.14
N THR A 39 45.42 1.25 -38.07
CA THR A 39 44.92 2.61 -37.79
C THR A 39 43.39 2.73 -37.73
N PHE A 40 42.65 1.62 -37.56
CA PHE A 40 41.19 1.57 -37.66
C PHE A 40 40.39 2.27 -36.52
N GLY A 41 40.93 3.31 -35.89
CA GLY A 41 40.27 4.05 -34.80
C GLY A 41 40.19 3.22 -33.50
N PRO A 42 39.20 3.44 -32.62
CA PRO A 42 39.08 2.73 -31.33
C PRO A 42 38.64 1.25 -31.45
N ALA A 43 38.80 0.65 -32.64
CA ALA A 43 38.40 -0.72 -32.93
C ALA A 43 39.48 -1.73 -32.46
N ARG A 44 39.04 -2.91 -32.03
CA ARG A 44 39.97 -4.03 -31.78
C ARG A 44 40.22 -4.78 -33.09
N VAL A 45 41.47 -4.77 -33.54
CA VAL A 45 41.89 -5.44 -34.77
C VAL A 45 42.50 -6.79 -34.46
N GLN A 46 42.00 -7.86 -35.08
CA GLN A 46 42.55 -9.20 -35.00
C GLN A 46 43.07 -9.60 -36.38
N SER A 47 44.37 -9.86 -36.49
CA SER A 47 44.99 -10.29 -37.75
C SER A 47 45.16 -11.81 -37.74
N LEU A 48 44.55 -12.48 -38.72
CA LEU A 48 44.62 -13.92 -38.93
C LEU A 48 45.40 -14.16 -40.23
N GLN A 49 46.67 -14.53 -40.10
CA GLN A 49 47.49 -14.91 -41.24
C GLN A 49 47.50 -16.43 -41.39
N GLY A 50 47.06 -16.91 -42.55
CA GLY A 50 47.20 -18.30 -42.94
C GLY A 50 48.67 -18.61 -43.23
N VAL A 51 49.11 -19.80 -42.81
CA VAL A 51 50.42 -20.30 -43.20
C VAL A 51 50.31 -20.80 -44.63
N ILE A 52 51.18 -20.33 -45.52
CA ILE A 52 51.29 -20.84 -46.89
C ILE A 52 51.65 -22.33 -46.80
N ALA A 53 50.71 -23.20 -47.14
CA ALA A 53 50.99 -24.61 -47.33
C ALA A 53 51.70 -24.74 -48.69
N ARG A 54 53.02 -24.98 -48.68
CA ARG A 54 53.74 -25.38 -49.88
C ARG A 54 53.19 -26.74 -50.33
N GLY A 55 52.43 -26.74 -51.42
CA GLY A 55 52.07 -27.96 -52.14
C GLY A 55 53.24 -28.45 -52.99
N ASP A 56 53.31 -29.77 -53.20
CA ASP A 56 54.14 -30.37 -54.26
C ASP A 56 53.64 -29.94 -55.65
N GLU A 57 54.49 -30.07 -56.68
CA GLU A 57 54.35 -29.58 -58.08
C GLU A 57 52.96 -29.74 -58.74
N ALA A 58 52.09 -30.60 -58.22
CA ALA A 58 50.72 -30.81 -58.72
C ALA A 58 49.67 -29.83 -58.15
N ASN A 59 49.98 -29.04 -57.11
CA ASN A 59 49.03 -28.14 -56.48
C ASN A 59 49.74 -26.79 -56.15
N PRO A 60 49.67 -25.78 -57.06
CA PRO A 60 50.34 -24.51 -56.83
C PRO A 60 49.80 -23.84 -55.55
N GLU A 61 50.71 -23.19 -54.82
CA GLU A 61 50.47 -22.53 -53.53
C GLU A 61 49.08 -21.87 -53.46
N ALA A 62 48.19 -22.40 -52.62
CA ALA A 62 46.88 -21.81 -52.41
C ALA A 62 47.05 -20.60 -51.48
N ILE A 63 47.25 -19.43 -52.07
CA ILE A 63 47.21 -18.15 -51.34
C ILE A 63 45.77 -17.94 -50.90
N ALA A 64 45.51 -18.04 -49.59
CA ALA A 64 44.19 -17.78 -49.05
C ALA A 64 43.82 -16.31 -49.30
N THR A 65 42.65 -16.08 -49.90
CA THR A 65 42.19 -14.74 -50.29
C THR A 65 42.19 -13.78 -49.10
N PRO A 66 42.78 -12.58 -49.22
CA PRO A 66 42.72 -11.60 -48.15
C PRO A 66 41.28 -11.09 -47.99
N GLY A 67 40.84 -10.98 -46.74
CA GLY A 67 39.49 -10.54 -46.40
C GLY A 67 39.48 -9.68 -45.15
N VAL A 68 38.56 -8.73 -45.10
CA VAL A 68 38.32 -7.90 -43.91
C VAL A 68 36.87 -8.12 -43.47
N ILE A 69 36.69 -8.61 -42.26
CA ILE A 69 35.38 -8.80 -41.64
C ILE A 69 35.22 -7.72 -40.58
N VAL A 70 34.21 -6.88 -40.72
CA VAL A 70 33.84 -5.90 -39.71
C VAL A 70 32.68 -6.47 -38.90
N VAL A 71 32.90 -6.64 -37.60
CA VAL A 71 31.87 -7.02 -36.65
C VAL A 71 31.46 -5.76 -35.91
N ASP A 72 30.27 -5.27 -36.22
CA ASP A 72 29.69 -4.12 -35.56
C ASP A 72 29.20 -4.47 -34.15
N PRO A 73 29.22 -3.49 -33.22
CA PRO A 73 28.70 -3.67 -31.88
C PRO A 73 27.21 -4.05 -31.90
N VAL A 74 26.79 -4.87 -30.93
CA VAL A 74 25.38 -5.30 -30.84
C VAL A 74 24.50 -4.10 -30.50
N ASN A 75 23.41 -3.90 -31.25
CA ASN A 75 22.43 -2.84 -30.96
C ASN A 75 21.74 -3.12 -29.61
N PRO A 76 21.87 -2.23 -28.61
CA PRO A 76 21.26 -2.43 -27.28
C PRO A 76 19.73 -2.36 -27.32
N LEU A 77 19.14 -1.66 -28.29
CA LEU A 77 17.69 -1.54 -28.44
C LEU A 77 17.04 -2.88 -28.83
N GLU A 78 17.75 -3.68 -29.61
CA GLU A 78 17.23 -4.95 -30.16
C GLU A 78 17.53 -6.15 -29.26
N SER A 79 18.61 -6.10 -28.47
CA SER A 79 19.09 -7.26 -27.69
C SER A 79 18.98 -7.05 -26.17
N SER A 80 19.61 -6.00 -25.64
CA SER A 80 19.72 -5.77 -24.20
C SER A 80 18.39 -5.34 -23.58
N ILE A 81 17.68 -4.38 -24.19
CA ILE A 81 16.43 -3.86 -23.64
C ILE A 81 15.34 -4.93 -23.55
N PRO A 82 15.06 -5.73 -24.60
CA PRO A 82 14.07 -6.81 -24.51
C PRO A 82 14.47 -7.85 -23.46
N THR A 83 15.75 -8.24 -23.41
CA THR A 83 16.26 -9.20 -22.42
C THR A 83 16.05 -8.69 -21.00
N ILE A 84 16.41 -7.44 -20.71
CA ILE A 84 16.17 -6.82 -19.39
C ILE A 84 14.67 -6.81 -19.07
N THR A 85 13.86 -6.44 -20.05
CA THR A 85 12.40 -6.35 -19.92
C THR A 85 11.78 -7.70 -19.54
N THR A 86 12.22 -8.79 -20.18
CA THR A 86 11.79 -10.16 -19.88
C THR A 86 12.31 -10.63 -18.53
N LEU A 87 13.55 -10.28 -18.16
CA LEU A 87 14.10 -10.63 -16.84
C LEU A 87 13.34 -9.91 -15.71
N VAL A 88 12.98 -8.64 -15.90
CA VAL A 88 12.15 -7.90 -14.96
C VAL A 88 10.75 -8.52 -14.84
N GLU A 89 10.13 -8.91 -15.96
CA GLU A 89 8.86 -9.66 -15.92
C GLU A 89 8.99 -10.96 -15.14
N ALA A 90 10.02 -11.76 -15.41
CA ALA A 90 10.23 -13.02 -14.69
C ALA A 90 10.44 -12.81 -13.18
N ILE A 91 11.16 -11.75 -12.77
CA ILE A 91 11.31 -11.40 -11.35
C ILE A 91 9.95 -11.03 -10.74
N LEU A 92 9.21 -10.14 -11.40
CA LEU A 92 7.91 -9.68 -10.92
C LEU A 92 6.91 -10.84 -10.86
N GLU A 93 6.94 -11.75 -11.83
CA GLU A 93 6.11 -12.96 -11.84
C GLU A 93 6.47 -13.90 -10.68
N GLN A 94 7.75 -14.16 -10.41
CA GLN A 94 8.17 -14.98 -9.27
C GLN A 94 7.76 -14.39 -7.91
N LEU A 95 7.65 -13.06 -7.83
CA LEU A 95 7.22 -12.34 -6.64
C LEU A 95 5.71 -12.06 -6.60
N ASP A 96 4.93 -12.55 -7.57
CA ASP A 96 3.49 -12.26 -7.76
C ASP A 96 3.19 -10.75 -7.92
N GLN A 97 4.18 -9.94 -8.29
CA GLN A 97 4.11 -8.48 -8.43
C GLN A 97 3.93 -8.01 -9.88
N LEU A 98 3.59 -8.90 -10.80
CA LEU A 98 3.43 -8.57 -12.23
C LEU A 98 2.38 -7.47 -12.47
N TRP A 99 1.38 -7.36 -11.59
CA TRP A 99 0.34 -6.34 -11.61
C TRP A 99 0.87 -4.89 -11.52
N THR A 100 2.08 -4.69 -11.00
CA THR A 100 2.72 -3.36 -10.89
C THR A 100 3.10 -2.77 -12.25
N ARG A 101 3.26 -3.62 -13.27
CA ARG A 101 3.67 -3.23 -14.63
C ARG A 101 2.49 -2.79 -15.50
N SER A 102 1.28 -3.26 -15.19
CA SER A 102 0.05 -2.84 -15.89
C SER A 102 -0.20 -1.34 -15.70
N SER A 103 -0.10 -0.56 -16.77
CA SER A 103 -0.34 0.88 -16.72
C SER A 103 -1.77 1.17 -16.26
N SER A 104 -1.90 2.17 -15.41
CA SER A 104 -3.10 2.48 -14.63
C SER A 104 -4.26 3.05 -15.46
N GLN A 105 -4.04 3.33 -16.75
CA GLN A 105 -4.89 4.24 -17.52
C GLN A 105 -6.22 3.66 -18.02
N ASN A 106 -6.37 2.34 -18.19
CA ASN A 106 -7.63 1.76 -18.75
C ASN A 106 -8.09 0.43 -18.12
N VAL A 107 -7.54 0.01 -16.98
CA VAL A 107 -7.88 -1.27 -16.35
C VAL A 107 -8.96 -1.08 -15.28
N SER A 108 -10.07 -1.82 -15.39
CA SER A 108 -11.17 -1.83 -14.42
C SER A 108 -10.66 -2.18 -13.01
N GLY A 109 -11.34 -1.69 -11.97
CA GLY A 109 -10.98 -1.97 -10.58
C GLY A 109 -10.94 -3.46 -10.26
N GLU A 110 -11.81 -4.25 -10.90
CA GLU A 110 -11.92 -5.70 -10.72
C GLU A 110 -10.73 -6.45 -11.36
N SER A 111 -10.32 -6.07 -12.57
CA SER A 111 -9.13 -6.66 -13.20
C SER A 111 -7.86 -6.36 -12.39
N LYS A 112 -7.78 -5.19 -11.74
CA LYS A 112 -6.70 -4.88 -10.78
C LYS A 112 -6.74 -5.74 -9.52
N ARG A 113 -7.92 -6.19 -9.08
CA ARG A 113 -8.05 -7.10 -7.92
C ARG A 113 -7.62 -8.51 -8.27
N GLU A 114 -8.13 -9.06 -9.36
CA GLU A 114 -7.76 -10.41 -9.80
C GLU A 114 -6.25 -10.50 -10.09
N SER A 115 -5.65 -9.45 -10.67
CA SER A 115 -4.20 -9.42 -10.90
C SER A 115 -3.36 -9.36 -9.60
N ARG A 116 -3.93 -8.88 -8.49
CA ARG A 116 -3.24 -8.76 -7.18
C ARG A 116 -3.47 -9.96 -6.25
N LYS A 117 -4.52 -10.74 -6.50
CA LYS A 117 -4.97 -11.83 -5.64
C LYS A 117 -3.88 -12.83 -5.25
N ALA A 118 -2.99 -13.16 -6.18
CA ALA A 118 -1.84 -14.04 -5.92
C ALA A 118 -0.86 -13.42 -4.89
N PHE A 119 -0.54 -12.13 -5.06
CA PHE A 119 0.29 -11.38 -4.12
C PHE A 119 -0.37 -11.26 -2.75
N ASP A 120 -1.65 -10.88 -2.71
CA ASP A 120 -2.39 -10.73 -1.45
C ASP A 120 -2.42 -12.05 -0.67
N LYS A 121 -2.64 -13.18 -1.36
CA LYS A 121 -2.59 -14.51 -0.77
C LYS A 121 -1.20 -14.83 -0.17
N ARG A 122 -0.12 -14.59 -0.92
CA ARG A 122 1.26 -14.81 -0.44
C ARG A 122 1.57 -13.96 0.79
N VAL A 123 1.15 -12.70 0.80
CA VAL A 123 1.37 -11.80 1.94
C VAL A 123 0.58 -12.27 3.16
N ILE A 124 -0.67 -12.67 3.01
CA ILE A 124 -1.48 -13.21 4.12
C ILE A 124 -0.84 -14.47 4.72
N GLU A 125 -0.37 -15.38 3.87
CA GLU A 125 0.34 -16.60 4.31
C GLU A 125 1.62 -16.27 5.09
N THR A 126 2.39 -15.28 4.61
CA THR A 126 3.63 -14.83 5.27
C THR A 126 3.36 -14.04 6.56
N ALA A 127 2.29 -13.26 6.57
CA ALA A 127 1.91 -12.40 7.69
C ALA A 127 1.67 -13.21 8.97
N GLY A 128 1.04 -14.39 8.88
CA GLY A 128 0.80 -15.23 10.05
C GLY A 128 2.07 -15.72 10.75
N GLY A 129 3.16 -15.93 10.01
CA GLY A 129 4.48 -16.23 10.57
C GLY A 129 5.10 -15.00 11.25
N LEU A 130 5.06 -13.86 10.56
CA LEU A 130 5.60 -12.59 11.04
C LEU A 130 4.89 -12.09 12.30
N VAL A 131 3.55 -12.15 12.35
CA VAL A 131 2.74 -11.75 13.50
C VAL A 131 3.13 -12.55 14.74
N ARG A 132 3.31 -13.87 14.61
CA ARG A 132 3.75 -14.74 15.71
C ARG A 132 5.19 -14.42 16.15
N ALA A 133 6.08 -14.17 15.19
CA ALA A 133 7.45 -13.78 15.50
C ALA A 133 7.51 -12.42 16.24
N LEU A 134 6.71 -11.44 15.81
CA LEU A 134 6.60 -10.13 16.45
C LEU A 134 5.99 -10.25 17.85
N GLN A 135 4.92 -11.03 18.00
CA GLN A 135 4.32 -11.30 19.30
C GLN A 135 5.36 -11.89 20.25
N TRP A 136 6.05 -12.95 19.82
CA TRP A 136 7.09 -13.59 20.62
C TRP A 136 8.22 -12.63 20.97
N ALA A 137 8.70 -11.85 20.00
CA ALA A 137 9.79 -10.89 20.23
C ALA A 137 9.40 -9.81 21.24
N LEU A 138 8.19 -9.27 21.14
CA LEU A 138 7.70 -8.23 22.05
C LEU A 138 7.41 -8.79 23.45
N GLU A 139 6.75 -9.95 23.55
CA GLU A 139 6.51 -10.63 24.83
C GLU A 139 7.84 -10.98 25.53
N THR A 140 8.82 -11.49 24.78
CA THR A 140 10.16 -11.81 25.31
C THR A 140 10.91 -10.56 25.74
N ALA A 141 10.84 -9.48 24.97
CA ALA A 141 11.46 -8.21 25.32
C ALA A 141 10.86 -7.62 26.62
N LEU A 142 9.54 -7.72 26.80
CA LEU A 142 8.86 -7.30 28.02
C LEU A 142 9.23 -8.17 29.23
N ALA A 143 9.30 -9.49 29.04
CA ALA A 143 9.73 -10.41 30.09
C ALA A 143 11.19 -10.11 30.50
N LEU A 144 12.09 -9.88 29.53
CA LEU A 144 13.47 -9.49 29.78
C LEU A 144 13.53 -8.15 30.54
N ALA A 145 12.79 -7.14 30.11
CA ALA A 145 12.72 -5.86 30.79
C ALA A 145 12.21 -5.97 32.24
N ALA A 146 11.26 -6.88 32.51
CA ALA A 146 10.78 -7.15 33.86
C ALA A 146 11.89 -7.78 34.74
N THR A 147 12.65 -8.73 34.20
CA THR A 147 13.78 -9.36 34.91
C THR A 147 14.91 -8.37 35.22
N VAL A 148 15.29 -7.52 34.27
CA VAL A 148 16.33 -6.49 34.45
C VAL A 148 15.92 -5.47 35.54
N ASN A 149 14.63 -5.12 35.60
CA ASN A 149 14.10 -4.22 36.62
C ASN A 149 13.78 -4.91 37.96
N ASN A 150 14.09 -6.20 38.10
CA ASN A 150 13.83 -7.01 39.29
C ASN A 150 12.35 -6.97 39.74
N ARG A 151 11.42 -6.83 38.78
CA ARG A 151 9.98 -6.83 39.00
C ARG A 151 9.42 -8.19 38.62
N ARG A 152 8.53 -8.74 39.46
CA ARG A 152 7.80 -9.97 39.15
C ARG A 152 6.83 -9.65 38.02
N ASP A 153 7.11 -10.24 36.85
CA ASP A 153 6.48 -10.00 35.54
C ASP A 153 5.10 -9.31 35.57
N PRO A 154 5.05 -7.96 35.56
CA PRO A 154 3.79 -7.23 35.58
C PRO A 154 3.04 -7.32 34.25
N TYR A 155 3.69 -7.85 33.21
CA TYR A 155 3.19 -7.85 31.85
C TYR A 155 2.59 -9.20 31.42
N ALA A 156 2.73 -10.26 32.23
CA ALA A 156 2.20 -11.59 31.98
C ALA A 156 0.70 -11.66 31.64
N ARG A 157 -0.08 -10.65 32.05
CA ARG A 157 -1.52 -10.54 31.76
C ARG A 157 -1.84 -9.94 30.40
N TYR A 158 -0.89 -9.25 29.77
CA TYR A 158 -1.11 -8.61 28.48
C TYR A 158 -0.74 -9.57 27.35
N ARG A 159 -1.65 -9.71 26.39
CA ARG A 159 -1.38 -10.42 25.14
C ARG A 159 -1.23 -9.39 24.03
N ILE A 160 -0.10 -9.44 23.33
CA ILE A 160 0.17 -8.53 22.21
C ILE A 160 -0.35 -9.19 20.93
N ASN A 161 -1.23 -8.50 20.22
CA ASN A 161 -1.76 -8.97 18.94
C ASN A 161 -1.39 -7.97 17.82
N PRO A 162 -0.19 -8.11 17.22
CA PRO A 162 0.24 -7.22 16.17
C PRO A 162 -0.60 -7.44 14.92
N LYS A 163 -1.14 -6.36 14.34
CA LYS A 163 -1.89 -6.39 13.09
C LYS A 163 -1.01 -5.87 11.96
N LEU A 164 -0.91 -6.65 10.88
CA LEU A 164 -0.23 -6.24 9.65
C LEU A 164 -1.29 -5.86 8.63
N PHE A 165 -1.19 -4.65 8.08
CA PHE A 165 -2.07 -4.18 7.01
C PHE A 165 -1.25 -4.03 5.74
N LEU A 166 -1.82 -4.49 4.62
CA LEU A 166 -1.36 -4.08 3.31
C LEU A 166 -1.97 -2.71 3.02
N ASP A 167 -1.12 -1.71 2.84
CA ASP A 167 -1.55 -0.39 2.42
C ASP A 167 -1.99 -0.44 0.95
N VAL A 168 -3.26 -0.77 0.74
CA VAL A 168 -3.88 -0.82 -0.59
C VAL A 168 -4.99 0.22 -0.63
N GLU A 169 -4.58 1.46 -0.86
CA GLU A 169 -5.37 2.71 -0.93
C GLU A 169 -6.66 2.65 -1.80
N ARG A 170 -6.91 1.59 -2.57
CA ARG A 170 -8.12 1.43 -3.41
C ARG A 170 -8.92 0.16 -3.17
N GLY A 171 -8.32 -0.91 -2.64
CA GLY A 171 -9.04 -2.17 -2.38
C GLY A 171 -10.00 -2.05 -1.19
N ASN A 172 -9.61 -1.22 -0.22
CA ASN A 172 -10.29 -1.04 1.04
C ASN A 172 -11.58 -0.20 0.92
N LEU A 173 -11.65 0.71 -0.05
CA LEU A 173 -12.80 1.61 -0.21
C LEU A 173 -14.04 0.89 -0.77
N GLU A 174 -13.88 -0.03 -1.72
CA GLU A 174 -14.99 -0.84 -2.23
C GLU A 174 -15.43 -1.95 -1.25
N LEU A 175 -14.48 -2.53 -0.50
CA LEU A 175 -14.81 -3.44 0.61
C LEU A 175 -15.60 -2.69 1.69
N PHE A 176 -15.15 -1.48 2.04
CA PHE A 176 -15.84 -0.59 2.96
C PHE A 176 -17.23 -0.21 2.43
N LYS A 177 -17.40 0.10 1.14
CA LYS A 177 -18.72 0.34 0.54
C LYS A 177 -19.62 -0.89 0.65
N ALA A 178 -19.11 -2.08 0.39
CA ALA A 178 -19.89 -3.31 0.53
C ALA A 178 -20.31 -3.57 1.98
N LEU A 179 -19.42 -3.32 2.95
CA LEU A 179 -19.72 -3.41 4.38
C LEU A 179 -20.70 -2.32 4.83
N LEU A 180 -20.59 -1.10 4.28
CA LEU A 180 -21.51 0.00 4.54
C LEU A 180 -22.90 -0.34 4.03
N THR A 181 -23.03 -0.83 2.79
CA THR A 181 -24.31 -1.32 2.27
C THR A 181 -24.84 -2.50 3.09
N GLY A 182 -23.97 -3.37 3.60
CA GLY A 182 -24.34 -4.44 4.53
C GLY A 182 -24.87 -3.92 5.86
N TYR A 183 -24.26 -2.86 6.40
CA TYR A 183 -24.72 -2.19 7.62
C TYR A 183 -26.06 -1.47 7.41
N GLU A 184 -26.22 -0.73 6.30
CA GLU A 184 -27.49 -0.09 5.92
C GLU A 184 -28.64 -1.10 5.78
N ARG A 185 -28.32 -2.34 5.40
CA ARG A 185 -29.26 -3.46 5.29
C ARG A 185 -29.39 -4.28 6.59
N ASN A 186 -28.77 -3.84 7.69
CA ASN A 186 -28.72 -4.54 8.99
C ASN A 186 -28.16 -5.97 8.93
N VAL A 187 -27.32 -6.27 7.94
CA VAL A 187 -26.64 -7.58 7.78
C VAL A 187 -25.30 -7.60 8.51
N VAL A 188 -24.66 -6.45 8.66
CA VAL A 188 -23.32 -6.28 9.25
C VAL A 188 -23.41 -5.38 10.47
N SER A 189 -22.67 -5.71 11.54
CA SER A 189 -22.63 -4.87 12.75
C SER A 189 -21.79 -3.61 12.55
N LEU A 190 -22.10 -2.57 13.32
CA LEU A 190 -21.33 -1.32 13.34
C LEU A 190 -19.86 -1.56 13.71
N GLU A 191 -19.61 -2.50 14.62
CA GLU A 191 -18.25 -2.90 15.04
C GLU A 191 -17.41 -3.41 13.87
N ALA A 192 -18.00 -4.27 13.03
CA ALA A 192 -17.32 -4.81 11.86
C ALA A 192 -17.02 -3.71 10.83
N LEU A 193 -17.90 -2.72 10.69
CA LEU A 193 -17.71 -1.58 9.80
C LEU A 193 -16.57 -0.66 10.27
N VAL A 194 -16.51 -0.36 11.57
CA VAL A 194 -15.46 0.49 12.17
C VAL A 194 -14.10 -0.18 12.10
N LEU A 195 -14.03 -1.49 12.39
CA LEU A 195 -12.78 -2.26 12.29
C LEU A 195 -12.23 -2.38 10.88
N ALA A 196 -13.11 -2.36 9.88
CA ALA A 196 -12.73 -2.42 8.47
C ALA A 196 -12.42 -1.05 7.86
N ASN A 197 -12.65 0.04 8.59
CA ASN A 197 -12.44 1.39 8.06
C ASN A 197 -10.95 1.78 8.14
N PRO A 198 -10.26 1.97 6.99
CA PRO A 198 -8.85 2.38 6.99
C PRO A 198 -8.62 3.78 7.57
N GLY A 199 -9.64 4.64 7.64
CA GLY A 199 -9.54 5.98 8.20
C GLY A 199 -9.65 6.03 9.74
N VAL A 200 -9.88 4.89 10.40
CA VAL A 200 -10.01 4.82 11.86
C VAL A 200 -8.72 4.25 12.44
N GLU A 201 -7.88 5.11 13.01
CA GLU A 201 -6.60 4.73 13.61
C GLU A 201 -6.76 3.86 14.88
N ASP A 202 -7.76 4.18 15.71
CA ASP A 202 -8.11 3.41 16.91
C ASP A 202 -9.59 3.04 16.91
N ALA A 203 -9.88 1.82 16.46
CA ALA A 203 -11.24 1.28 16.40
C ALA A 203 -11.90 1.14 17.78
N ALA A 204 -11.12 0.91 18.85
CA ALA A 204 -11.67 0.75 20.19
C ALA A 204 -12.11 2.10 20.77
N ALA A 205 -11.30 3.14 20.61
CA ALA A 205 -11.67 4.51 20.98
C ALA A 205 -12.86 5.01 20.17
N GLU A 206 -12.90 4.70 18.88
CA GLU A 206 -13.99 5.13 18.00
C GLU A 206 -15.31 4.41 18.31
N LEU A 207 -15.27 3.12 18.62
CA LEU A 207 -16.45 2.40 19.11
C LEU A 207 -16.91 2.95 20.46
N GLN A 208 -16.01 3.27 21.38
CA GLN A 208 -16.37 3.94 22.63
C GLN A 208 -17.00 5.31 22.38
N ARG A 209 -16.51 6.08 21.40
CA ARG A 209 -17.11 7.36 20.99
C ARG A 209 -18.53 7.19 20.43
N LEU A 210 -18.75 6.13 19.64
CA LEU A 210 -20.05 5.83 19.03
C LEU A 210 -21.05 5.20 20.00
N HIS A 211 -20.58 4.42 20.97
CA HIS A 211 -21.38 3.84 22.05
C HIS A 211 -21.57 4.79 23.22
N ALA A 212 -20.73 5.82 23.36
CA ALA A 212 -21.01 6.92 24.27
C ALA A 212 -22.37 7.51 23.90
N PRO A 213 -23.27 7.72 24.88
CA PRO A 213 -24.58 8.31 24.60
C PRO A 213 -24.35 9.58 23.80
N ALA A 214 -24.97 9.64 22.61
CA ALA A 214 -24.83 10.77 21.71
C ALA A 214 -25.17 12.03 22.48
N ARG A 215 -24.15 12.82 22.84
CA ARG A 215 -24.37 14.18 23.29
C ARG A 215 -25.06 14.84 22.11
N LEU A 216 -26.36 15.09 22.25
CA LEU A 216 -27.11 15.80 21.23
C LEU A 216 -26.35 17.09 20.98
N THR A 217 -25.99 17.40 19.74
CA THR A 217 -25.54 18.76 19.46
C THR A 217 -26.72 19.69 19.77
N PRO A 218 -26.49 20.90 20.30
CA PRO A 218 -27.58 21.82 20.68
C PRO A 218 -28.61 22.02 19.56
N ALA A 219 -28.15 22.06 18.31
CA ALA A 219 -29.03 22.16 17.14
C ALA A 219 -29.96 20.94 16.93
N LEU A 220 -29.49 19.72 17.22
CA LEU A 220 -30.31 18.50 17.15
C LEU A 220 -31.25 18.39 18.36
N ALA A 221 -30.81 18.85 19.54
CA ALA A 221 -31.67 18.94 20.73
C ALA A 221 -32.83 19.91 20.49
N ASP A 222 -32.55 21.10 19.96
CA ASP A 222 -33.55 22.13 19.65
C ASP A 222 -34.54 21.63 18.58
N ALA A 223 -34.05 20.95 17.52
CA ALA A 223 -34.90 20.38 16.49
C ALA A 223 -35.79 19.23 17.02
N ALA A 224 -35.28 18.41 17.94
CA ALA A 224 -36.04 17.32 18.58
C ALA A 224 -37.11 17.85 19.55
N ILE A 225 -36.84 18.95 20.25
CA ILE A 225 -37.80 19.65 21.10
C ILE A 225 -38.88 20.33 20.26
N ALA A 226 -38.48 21.05 19.20
CA ALA A 226 -39.42 21.73 18.30
C ALA A 226 -40.37 20.75 17.58
N SER A 227 -39.91 19.52 17.32
CA SER A 227 -40.73 18.46 16.73
C SER A 227 -41.52 17.62 17.77
N GLY A 228 -41.41 17.94 19.06
CA GLY A 228 -42.12 17.25 20.15
C GLY A 228 -41.65 15.81 20.40
N ARG A 229 -40.54 15.39 19.81
CA ARG A 229 -39.98 14.03 19.95
C ARG A 229 -39.18 13.85 21.23
N LEU A 230 -38.76 14.96 21.84
CA LEU A 230 -37.97 14.97 23.06
C LEU A 230 -38.47 16.11 23.95
N SER A 231 -38.65 15.85 25.24
CA SER A 231 -38.91 16.92 26.20
C SER A 231 -37.61 17.70 26.47
N ARG A 232 -37.73 18.99 26.77
CA ARG A 232 -36.57 19.84 27.12
C ARG A 232 -35.79 19.29 28.32
N GLN A 233 -36.48 18.63 29.26
CA GLN A 233 -35.89 17.96 30.41
C GLN A 233 -35.07 16.72 30.01
N ALA A 234 -35.60 15.88 29.11
CA ALA A 234 -34.85 14.74 28.55
C ALA A 234 -33.66 15.18 27.68
N ALA A 235 -33.72 16.35 27.04
CA ALA A 235 -32.60 16.91 26.28
C ALA A 235 -31.42 17.32 27.17
N LEU A 236 -31.73 17.85 28.36
CA LEU A 236 -30.73 18.25 29.36
C LEU A 236 -30.06 17.03 30.00
N GLU A 237 -30.83 15.99 30.34
CA GLU A 237 -30.32 14.74 30.90
C GLU A 237 -29.40 13.97 29.93
N ASN A 238 -29.67 14.06 28.63
CA ASN A 238 -28.84 13.47 27.57
C ASN A 238 -27.62 14.32 27.19
N GLY A 239 -27.33 15.42 27.92
CA GLY A 239 -26.16 16.26 27.68
C GLY A 239 -26.23 17.03 26.36
N GLY A 240 -27.44 17.39 25.91
CA GLY A 240 -27.67 18.10 24.65
C GLY A 240 -27.26 19.57 24.64
N TYR A 241 -27.00 20.14 25.81
CA TYR A 241 -26.61 21.52 26.01
C TYR A 241 -25.29 21.60 26.77
N ALA A 242 -24.52 22.66 26.53
CA ALA A 242 -23.34 22.95 27.33
C ALA A 242 -23.75 23.12 28.81
N PRO A 243 -22.91 22.72 29.79
CA PRO A 243 -23.28 22.77 31.22
C PRO A 243 -23.74 24.15 31.71
N GLU A 244 -23.17 25.19 31.11
CA GLU A 244 -23.43 26.60 31.38
C GLU A 244 -24.83 27.03 30.89
N ASP A 245 -25.24 26.53 29.72
CA ASP A 245 -26.57 26.77 29.16
C ASP A 245 -27.63 25.89 29.82
N ALA A 246 -27.28 24.64 30.16
CA ALA A 246 -28.16 23.70 30.82
C ALA A 246 -28.65 24.22 32.18
N THR A 247 -27.75 24.79 32.98
CA THR A 247 -28.10 25.39 34.29
C THR A 247 -29.01 26.61 34.15
N ARG A 248 -28.78 27.46 33.15
CA ARG A 248 -29.65 28.62 32.85
C ARG A 248 -31.05 28.20 32.39
N ILE A 249 -31.14 27.20 31.52
CA ILE A 249 -32.42 26.69 31.00
C ILE A 249 -33.24 26.02 32.13
N VAL A 250 -32.59 25.27 33.02
CA VAL A 250 -33.25 24.70 34.20
C VAL A 250 -33.79 25.80 35.11
N ALA A 251 -33.01 26.83 35.39
CA ALA A 251 -33.44 27.96 36.22
C ALA A 251 -34.68 28.67 35.62
N GLN A 252 -34.66 28.96 34.31
CA GLN A 252 -35.80 29.58 33.61
C GLN A 252 -37.05 28.71 33.61
N SER A 253 -36.90 27.39 33.39
CA SER A 253 -38.04 26.47 33.43
C SER A 253 -38.66 26.33 34.82
N LEU A 254 -37.85 26.49 35.88
CA LEU A 254 -38.32 26.47 37.26
C LEU A 254 -39.11 27.75 37.60
N GLU A 255 -38.65 28.91 37.12
CA GLU A 255 -39.36 30.19 37.25
C GLU A 255 -40.70 30.19 36.48
N GLU A 256 -40.72 29.67 35.25
CA GLU A 256 -41.95 29.53 34.46
C GLU A 256 -42.97 28.60 35.14
N ALA A 257 -42.52 27.48 35.72
CA ALA A 257 -43.38 26.56 36.46
C ALA A 257 -43.96 27.19 37.75
N GLN A 258 -43.17 28.01 38.46
CA GLN A 258 -43.62 28.74 39.64
C GLN A 258 -44.64 29.83 39.30
N MET A 259 -44.48 30.52 38.17
CA MET A 259 -45.45 31.52 37.69
C MET A 259 -46.79 30.89 37.29
N LEU A 260 -46.77 29.67 36.73
CA LEU A 260 -47.98 28.91 36.41
C LEU A 260 -48.73 28.40 37.66
N GLN A 261 -48.02 28.04 38.74
CA GLN A 261 -48.65 27.67 40.01
C GLN A 261 -49.18 28.87 40.81
N GLY A 262 -48.59 30.06 40.63
CA GLY A 262 -49.08 31.31 41.25
C GLY A 262 -50.32 31.92 40.59
N GLY A 263 -50.73 31.42 39.41
CA GLY A 263 -51.84 31.98 38.61
C GLY A 263 -53.24 31.42 38.90
N VAL A 264 -53.39 30.41 39.76
CA VAL A 264 -54.71 29.90 40.16
C VAL A 264 -55.21 30.71 41.37
N ALA A 265 -55.48 32.00 41.11
CA ALA A 265 -56.26 32.82 42.03
C ALA A 265 -57.72 32.35 42.01
N SER A 266 -58.23 32.04 43.20
CA SER A 266 -59.61 31.67 43.47
C SER A 266 -60.59 32.68 42.86
N ASN A 267 -61.34 32.27 41.85
CA ASN A 267 -62.48 33.02 41.33
C ASN A 267 -63.69 32.08 41.18
N GLY A 268 -64.70 32.32 42.02
CA GLY A 268 -66.09 31.88 41.84
C GLY A 268 -66.41 30.49 42.39
N GLY A 269 -67.42 30.29 43.23
CA GLY A 269 -68.44 31.20 43.73
C GLY A 269 -69.29 30.45 44.75
N ASP A 270 -69.64 31.15 45.84
CA ASP A 270 -70.80 30.80 46.64
C ASP A 270 -72.05 31.04 45.77
N ASP A 271 -72.81 29.97 45.51
CA ASP A 271 -74.23 30.09 45.22
C ASP A 271 -75.00 28.95 45.91
N PRO A 272 -76.15 29.24 46.53
CA PRO A 272 -76.84 28.35 47.46
C PRO A 272 -77.75 27.35 46.75
N LEU A 273 -77.85 26.15 47.32
CA LEU A 273 -78.84 25.12 46.93
C LEU A 273 -80.25 25.53 47.37
N PRO A 274 -81.28 25.52 46.49
CA PRO A 274 -82.67 25.49 46.90
C PRO A 274 -83.22 24.08 46.78
N GLY A 275 -83.67 23.53 47.92
CA GLY A 275 -84.62 22.42 47.95
C GLY A 275 -84.24 21.27 48.86
N GLU A 276 -84.74 21.30 50.11
CA GLU A 276 -85.62 20.26 50.66
C GLU A 276 -86.16 20.69 52.03
N GLN A 277 -87.50 20.84 52.06
CA GLN A 277 -88.45 20.84 53.20
C GLN A 277 -88.46 22.01 54.20
#